data_AF-A0A644T154-F1
#
_entry.id   AF-A0A644T154-F1
#
_cell.length_a   1.000
_cell.length_b   1.000
_cell.length_c   1.000
_cell.angle_alpha   90.00
_cell.angle_beta   90.00
_cell.angle_gamma   90.00
#
_symmetry.space_group_name_H-M   'P 1'
#
loop_
_entity.id
_entity.type
_entity.pdbx_description
1 polymer ?
#
loop_
_entity_poly.entity_id
_entity_poly.type
_entity_poly.pdbx_seq_one_letter_code
_entity_poly.pdbx_strand_id
1 'polypeptide(L)'
;MKVKPSDREAFSRMAPGVLTAGGFLGTDTRPPEEIIAEDEAAFARLGLDFDQVARELAQLAEEGSKGLGEPIKVRNLLVQAGDARGMLPCPWNDGLFHKTAVSLRPADLPPGACVEGEDMLVYSELSIHLLKVHHFCQGLGSPFRLAPELIAELLEK
;
A
#
# COMPACT_ATOMS: atom_id res chain seq x y z
N MET A 1 -6.34 -18.37 -10.21
CA MET A 1 -7.70 -18.42 -9.62
C MET A 1 -8.75 -18.07 -10.68
N LYS A 2 -10.02 -18.48 -10.52
CA LYS A 2 -11.10 -18.14 -11.46
C LYS A 2 -11.66 -16.76 -11.07
N VAL A 3 -11.48 -15.76 -11.93
CA VAL A 3 -11.93 -14.37 -11.72
C VAL A 3 -13.45 -14.35 -11.50
N LYS A 4 -13.92 -13.80 -10.37
CA LYS A 4 -15.35 -13.67 -10.08
C LYS A 4 -15.92 -12.46 -10.83
N PRO A 5 -17.23 -12.42 -11.12
CA PRO A 5 -17.86 -11.23 -11.73
C PRO A 5 -17.61 -9.93 -10.94
N SER A 6 -17.56 -10.02 -9.61
CA SER A 6 -17.21 -8.90 -8.72
C SER A 6 -15.81 -8.34 -8.98
N ASP A 7 -14.86 -9.19 -9.36
CA ASP A 7 -13.47 -8.79 -9.59
C ASP A 7 -13.37 -7.98 -10.89
N ARG A 8 -14.14 -8.34 -11.93
CA ARG A 8 -14.17 -7.58 -13.19
C ARG A 8 -14.67 -6.14 -13.00
N GLU A 9 -15.70 -5.96 -12.19
CA GLU A 9 -16.17 -4.61 -11.84
C GLU A 9 -15.17 -3.86 -10.98
N ALA A 10 -14.51 -4.53 -10.04
CA ALA A 10 -13.46 -3.93 -9.25
C ALA A 10 -12.29 -3.44 -10.14
N PHE A 11 -11.87 -4.26 -11.11
CA PHE A 11 -10.77 -3.95 -12.00
C PHE A 11 -11.07 -2.76 -12.92
N SER A 12 -12.31 -2.60 -13.38
CA SER A 12 -12.69 -1.41 -14.16
C SER A 12 -12.64 -0.12 -13.33
N ARG A 13 -12.93 -0.20 -12.03
CA ARG A 13 -12.82 0.93 -11.09
C ARG A 13 -11.37 1.30 -10.75
N MET A 14 -10.40 0.43 -11.05
CA MET A 14 -8.98 0.70 -10.79
C MET A 14 -8.34 1.63 -11.83
N ALA A 15 -9.02 1.89 -12.94
CA ALA A 15 -8.53 2.77 -13.99
C ALA A 15 -8.36 4.22 -13.50
N PRO A 16 -7.34 4.95 -14.01
CA PRO A 16 -7.17 6.37 -13.71
C PRO A 16 -8.44 7.18 -14.01
N GLY A 17 -8.80 8.08 -13.08
CA GLY A 17 -9.95 8.97 -13.19
C GLY A 17 -11.28 8.39 -12.71
N VAL A 18 -11.36 7.10 -12.35
CA VAL A 18 -12.61 6.51 -11.85
C VAL A 18 -12.78 6.73 -10.35
N LEU A 19 -11.85 6.24 -9.53
CA LEU A 19 -11.86 6.45 -8.07
C LEU A 19 -10.77 7.42 -7.60
N THR A 20 -9.60 7.35 -8.23
CA THR A 20 -8.46 8.24 -7.96
C THR A 20 -7.94 8.79 -9.29
N ALA A 21 -7.31 9.97 -9.26
CA ALA A 21 -6.78 10.58 -10.47
C ALA A 21 -5.74 9.69 -11.18
N GLY A 22 -4.87 9.02 -10.41
CA GLY A 22 -3.82 8.12 -10.94
C GLY A 22 -4.21 6.65 -11.07
N GLY A 23 -5.40 6.25 -10.63
CA GLY A 23 -5.79 4.84 -10.56
C GLY A 23 -4.95 4.04 -9.55
N PHE A 24 -4.95 2.72 -9.69
CA PHE A 24 -4.25 1.79 -8.80
C PHE A 24 -3.15 0.98 -9.49
N LEU A 25 -3.03 1.09 -10.82
CA LEU A 25 -2.13 0.24 -11.61
C LEU A 25 -0.81 0.91 -11.99
N GLY A 26 -0.71 2.24 -11.89
CA GLY A 26 0.51 2.95 -12.27
C GLY A 26 0.87 2.72 -13.74
N THR A 27 2.09 2.23 -13.98
CA THR A 27 2.59 1.85 -15.31
C THR A 27 2.49 0.36 -15.58
N ASP A 28 1.91 -0.41 -14.66
CA ASP A 28 1.75 -1.85 -14.80
C ASP A 28 0.83 -2.18 -15.97
N THR A 29 1.30 -3.06 -16.86
CA THR A 29 0.53 -3.52 -18.01
C THR A 29 -0.16 -4.86 -17.76
N ARG A 30 0.17 -5.52 -16.64
CA ARG A 30 -0.44 -6.79 -16.25
C ARG A 30 -1.87 -6.55 -15.77
N PRO A 31 -2.78 -7.51 -16.01
CA PRO A 31 -4.11 -7.45 -15.46
C PRO A 31 -4.07 -7.64 -13.92
N PRO A 32 -4.98 -7.05 -13.14
CA PRO A 32 -4.92 -7.08 -11.68
C PRO A 32 -4.87 -8.50 -11.08
N GLU A 33 -5.51 -9.48 -11.70
CA GLU A 33 -5.45 -10.88 -11.27
C GLU A 33 -4.05 -11.50 -11.34
N GLU A 34 -3.22 -11.06 -12.29
CA GLU A 34 -1.83 -11.51 -12.43
C GLU A 34 -0.95 -10.83 -11.38
N ILE A 35 -1.19 -9.53 -11.13
CA ILE A 35 -0.53 -8.78 -10.06
C ILE A 35 -0.78 -9.46 -8.71
N ILE A 36 -2.04 -9.77 -8.38
CA ILE A 36 -2.41 -10.46 -7.14
C ILE A 36 -1.70 -11.81 -7.03
N ALA A 37 -1.71 -12.62 -8.10
CA ALA A 37 -1.09 -13.95 -8.08
C ALA A 37 0.44 -13.88 -7.89
N GLU A 38 1.10 -12.87 -8.48
CA GLU A 38 2.52 -12.64 -8.28
C GLU A 38 2.84 -12.12 -6.88
N ASP A 39 2.04 -11.20 -6.35
CA ASP A 39 2.21 -10.68 -5.00
C ASP A 39 2.01 -11.80 -3.95
N GLU A 40 1.01 -12.69 -4.13
CA GLU A 40 0.82 -13.89 -3.30
C GLU A 40 2.04 -14.83 -3.34
N ALA A 41 2.60 -15.07 -4.54
CA ALA A 41 3.79 -15.89 -4.69
C ALA A 41 5.02 -15.26 -4.03
N ALA A 42 5.16 -13.93 -4.12
CA ALA A 42 6.23 -13.19 -3.48
C ALA A 42 6.11 -13.22 -1.94
N PHE A 43 4.92 -13.00 -1.39
CA PHE A 43 4.65 -13.13 0.05
C PHE A 43 5.02 -14.53 0.56
N ALA A 44 4.59 -15.58 -0.15
CA ALA A 44 4.94 -16.96 0.20
C ALA A 44 6.45 -17.22 0.14
N ARG A 45 7.15 -16.69 -0.87
CA ARG A 45 8.62 -16.83 -1.02
C ARG A 45 9.38 -16.09 0.09
N LEU A 46 8.90 -14.93 0.49
CA LEU A 46 9.51 -14.08 1.52
C LEU A 46 9.10 -14.48 2.95
N GLY A 47 8.18 -15.44 3.11
CA GLY A 47 7.67 -15.84 4.42
C GLY A 47 6.80 -14.78 5.10
N LEU A 48 6.22 -13.88 4.32
CA LEU A 48 5.33 -12.82 4.81
C LEU A 48 3.89 -13.34 4.94
N ASP A 49 3.17 -12.79 5.91
CA ASP A 49 1.75 -13.02 6.11
C ASP A 49 0.96 -11.72 5.90
N PHE A 50 -0.07 -11.75 5.05
CA PHE A 50 -0.87 -10.56 4.70
C PHE A 50 -1.52 -9.92 5.93
N ASP A 51 -2.07 -10.73 6.85
CA ASP A 51 -2.72 -10.23 8.06
C ASP A 51 -1.72 -9.62 9.04
N GLN A 52 -0.52 -10.19 9.15
CA GLN A 52 0.54 -9.65 9.98
C GLN A 52 1.09 -8.33 9.42
N VAL A 53 1.40 -8.28 8.12
CA VAL A 53 1.86 -7.07 7.44
C VAL A 53 0.81 -5.96 7.58
N ALA A 54 -0.46 -6.26 7.33
CA ALA A 54 -1.54 -5.28 7.46
C ALA A 54 -1.64 -4.72 8.89
N ARG A 55 -1.45 -5.57 9.92
CA ARG A 55 -1.45 -5.14 11.32
C ARG A 55 -0.26 -4.25 11.65
N GLU A 56 0.95 -4.59 11.20
CA GLU A 56 2.14 -3.77 11.45
C GLU A 56 2.03 -2.40 10.73
N LEU A 57 1.56 -2.37 9.47
CA LEU A 57 1.33 -1.12 8.75
C LEU A 57 0.27 -0.25 9.44
N ALA A 58 -0.81 -0.84 9.96
CA ALA A 58 -1.81 -0.11 10.71
C ALA A 58 -1.25 0.49 12.02
N GLN A 59 -0.43 -0.26 12.76
CA GLN A 59 0.24 0.24 13.96
C GLN A 59 1.21 1.38 13.64
N LEU A 60 1.98 1.26 12.56
CA LEU A 60 2.88 2.33 12.12
C LEU A 60 2.10 3.59 11.72
N ALA A 61 0.98 3.46 11.03
CA ALA A 61 0.10 4.59 10.72
C ALA A 61 -0.44 5.27 11.99
N GLU A 62 -0.89 4.49 12.98
CA GLU A 62 -1.36 5.00 14.27
C GLU A 62 -0.25 5.75 15.02
N GLU A 63 0.95 5.16 15.13
CA GLU A 63 2.10 5.84 15.71
C GLU A 63 2.41 7.13 14.95
N GLY A 64 2.51 7.06 13.61
CA GLY A 64 2.80 8.19 12.73
C GLY A 64 1.83 9.36 12.89
N SER A 65 0.55 9.08 13.13
CA SER A 65 -0.47 10.12 13.35
C SER A 65 -0.21 10.99 14.58
N LYS A 66 0.52 10.47 15.59
CA LYS A 66 0.94 11.23 16.78
C LYS A 66 1.95 12.33 16.43
N GLY A 67 2.61 12.22 15.28
CA GLY A 67 3.53 13.24 14.74
C GLY A 67 2.85 14.47 14.16
N LEU A 68 1.52 14.45 13.98
CA LEU A 68 0.72 15.58 13.47
C LEU A 68 1.25 16.17 12.15
N GLY A 69 1.72 15.30 11.24
CA GLY A 69 2.28 15.67 9.95
C GLY A 69 3.80 15.75 9.91
N GLU A 70 4.47 15.77 11.06
CA GLU A 70 5.93 15.71 11.14
C GLU A 70 6.42 14.25 11.16
N PRO A 71 7.59 13.95 10.54
CA PRO A 71 8.18 12.62 10.63
C PRO A 71 8.55 12.27 12.07
N ILE A 72 8.09 11.12 12.54
CA ILE A 72 8.46 10.57 13.84
C ILE A 72 9.27 9.29 13.68
N LYS A 73 10.20 9.06 14.60
CA LYS A 73 10.99 7.83 14.61
C LYS A 73 10.25 6.73 15.35
N VAL A 74 9.97 5.63 14.66
CA VAL A 74 9.38 4.41 15.24
C VAL A 74 10.34 3.26 14.94
N ARG A 75 10.99 2.71 15.98
CA ARG A 75 12.07 1.72 15.85
C ARG A 75 13.21 2.27 14.96
N ASN A 76 13.51 1.61 13.86
CA ASN A 76 14.52 1.98 12.86
C ASN A 76 13.92 2.74 11.66
N LEU A 77 12.63 3.10 11.71
CA LEU A 77 11.91 3.76 10.63
C LEU A 77 11.58 5.21 11.00
N LEU A 78 11.54 6.06 9.99
CA LEU A 78 10.87 7.35 10.04
C LEU A 78 9.51 7.20 9.38
N VAL A 79 8.47 7.52 10.16
CA VAL A 79 7.07 7.42 9.78
C VAL A 79 6.47 8.81 9.74
N GLN A 80 5.85 9.18 8.63
CA GLN A 80 5.15 10.44 8.51
C GLN A 80 3.73 10.18 8.02
N ALA A 81 2.74 10.49 8.85
CA ALA A 81 1.34 10.41 8.48
C ALA A 81 0.85 11.77 7.96
N GLY A 82 0.40 11.79 6.71
CA GLY A 82 -0.33 12.88 6.10
C GLY A 82 -1.82 12.57 6.06
N ASP A 83 -2.64 13.53 6.50
CA ASP A 83 -4.09 13.47 6.36
C ASP A 83 -4.52 14.36 5.19
N ALA A 84 -5.28 13.79 4.26
CA ALA A 84 -5.99 14.55 3.25
C ALA A 84 -7.51 14.37 3.46
N ARG A 85 -8.23 15.48 3.36
CA ARG A 85 -9.69 15.46 3.50
C ARG A 85 -10.33 14.57 2.43
N GLY A 86 -11.19 13.64 2.86
CA GLY A 86 -12.05 12.85 1.99
C GLY A 86 -12.08 11.36 2.33
N MET A 87 -13.00 10.66 1.67
CA MET A 87 -13.12 9.21 1.73
C MET A 87 -12.90 8.62 0.33
N LEU A 88 -12.29 7.44 0.27
CA LEU A 88 -12.11 6.67 -0.95
C LEU A 88 -12.88 5.35 -0.82
N PRO A 89 -13.74 4.98 -1.78
CA PRO A 89 -14.32 3.66 -1.82
C PRO A 89 -13.28 2.62 -2.26
N CYS A 90 -13.38 1.41 -1.70
CA CYS A 90 -12.65 0.27 -2.23
C CYS A 90 -13.15 -0.06 -3.65
N PRO A 91 -12.26 -0.41 -4.60
CA PRO A 91 -12.67 -0.90 -5.93
C PRO A 91 -13.67 -2.05 -5.88
N TRP A 92 -13.56 -2.96 -4.90
CA TRP A 92 -14.51 -4.05 -4.68
C TRP A 92 -15.83 -3.62 -4.02
N ASN A 93 -15.98 -2.34 -3.69
CA ASN A 93 -17.19 -1.75 -3.11
C ASN A 93 -17.62 -2.41 -1.78
N ASP A 94 -16.65 -2.80 -0.97
CA ASP A 94 -16.83 -3.43 0.34
C ASP A 94 -16.50 -2.49 1.53
N GLY A 95 -16.09 -1.25 1.26
CA GLY A 95 -15.80 -0.27 2.30
C GLY A 95 -15.47 1.14 1.79
N LEU A 96 -15.45 2.09 2.73
CA LEU A 96 -15.00 3.48 2.55
C LEU A 96 -13.85 3.73 3.52
N PHE A 97 -12.76 4.32 3.04
CA PHE A 97 -11.52 4.52 3.80
C PHE A 97 -11.09 5.97 3.74
N HIS A 98 -10.42 6.47 4.78
CA HIS A 98 -9.93 7.85 4.77
C HIS A 98 -8.83 8.02 3.71
N LYS A 99 -8.81 9.19 3.07
CA LYS A 99 -7.75 9.56 2.15
C LYS A 99 -6.50 9.96 2.94
N THR A 100 -5.82 8.98 3.51
CA THR A 100 -4.55 9.15 4.23
C THR A 100 -3.38 8.79 3.34
N ALA A 101 -2.20 9.32 3.67
CA ALA A 101 -0.94 8.91 3.08
C ALA A 101 0.11 8.82 4.18
N VAL A 102 0.62 7.62 4.43
CA VAL A 102 1.67 7.36 5.40
C VAL A 102 2.93 6.98 4.62
N SER A 103 4.02 7.70 4.84
CA SER A 103 5.32 7.34 4.29
C SER A 103 6.17 6.67 5.36
N LEU A 104 6.86 5.60 4.95
CA LEU A 104 7.83 4.84 5.73
C LEU A 104 9.16 4.83 4.99
N ARG A 105 10.22 5.12 5.71
CA ARG A 105 11.59 5.01 5.21
C ARG A 105 12.55 4.66 6.34
N PRO A 106 13.76 4.15 6.05
CA PRO A 106 14.80 3.99 7.05
C PRO A 106 15.13 5.33 7.75
N ALA A 107 15.35 5.27 9.06
CA ALA A 107 15.62 6.44 9.89
C ALA A 107 17.06 6.97 9.76
N ASP A 108 17.97 6.15 9.26
CA ASP A 108 19.38 6.46 9.03
C ASP A 108 19.64 7.17 7.69
N LEU A 109 18.70 7.08 6.75
CA LEU A 109 18.79 7.80 5.48
C LEU A 109 18.36 9.27 5.62
N PRO A 110 19.09 10.22 4.99
CA PRO A 110 18.74 11.63 5.04
C PRO A 110 17.44 11.92 4.25
N PRO A 111 16.70 12.97 4.64
CA PRO A 111 15.53 13.41 3.87
C PRO A 111 15.89 13.69 2.40
N GLY A 112 15.07 13.21 1.47
CA GLY A 112 15.28 13.39 0.03
C GLY A 112 16.27 12.42 -0.63
N ALA A 113 16.88 11.50 0.13
CA ALA A 113 17.70 10.43 -0.44
C ALA A 113 16.92 9.16 -0.79
N CYS A 114 15.69 9.01 -0.29
CA CYS A 114 14.84 7.86 -0.58
C CYS A 114 14.01 8.10 -1.83
N VAL A 115 13.84 7.06 -2.65
CA VAL A 115 12.93 7.04 -3.80
C VAL A 115 11.67 6.24 -3.44
N GLU A 116 10.49 6.78 -3.77
CA GLU A 116 9.20 6.10 -3.56
C GLU A 116 9.15 4.78 -4.35
N GLY A 117 8.79 3.69 -3.67
CA GLY A 117 8.74 2.35 -4.24
C GLY A 117 10.10 1.63 -4.31
N GLU A 118 11.19 2.29 -3.94
CA GLU A 118 12.53 1.68 -3.84
C GLU A 118 13.00 1.61 -2.38
N ASP A 119 13.22 2.77 -1.74
CA ASP A 119 13.68 2.85 -0.34
C ASP A 119 12.60 3.40 0.61
N MET A 120 11.50 3.91 0.04
CA MET A 120 10.38 4.49 0.76
C MET A 120 9.09 3.82 0.35
N LEU A 121 8.31 3.40 1.33
CA LEU A 121 6.97 2.88 1.12
C LEU A 121 5.94 3.97 1.44
N VAL A 122 5.01 4.23 0.54
CA VAL A 122 3.86 5.10 0.79
C VAL A 122 2.59 4.25 0.71
N TYR A 123 1.72 4.38 1.71
CA TYR A 123 0.47 3.61 1.77
C TYR A 123 -0.64 4.42 2.43
N SER A 124 -1.87 3.94 2.28
CA SER A 124 -3.06 4.53 2.87
C SER A 124 -3.84 3.47 3.64
N GLU A 125 -4.86 3.88 4.40
CA GLU A 125 -5.83 2.93 4.98
C GLU A 125 -6.44 2.01 3.92
N LEU A 126 -6.75 2.56 2.74
CA LEU A 126 -7.24 1.77 1.62
C LEU A 126 -6.20 0.76 1.15
N SER A 127 -4.92 1.14 1.04
CA SER A 127 -3.85 0.22 0.65
C SER A 127 -3.72 -0.96 1.62
N ILE A 128 -3.86 -0.71 2.94
CA ILE A 128 -3.86 -1.77 3.95
C ILE A 128 -5.04 -2.73 3.75
N HIS A 129 -6.24 -2.20 3.49
CA HIS A 129 -7.42 -3.03 3.21
C HIS A 129 -7.26 -3.86 1.94
N LEU A 130 -6.76 -3.26 0.86
CA LEU A 130 -6.48 -3.94 -0.40
C LEU A 130 -5.51 -5.10 -0.23
N LEU A 131 -4.43 -4.88 0.52
CA LEU A 131 -3.45 -5.92 0.84
C LEU A 131 -4.09 -7.03 1.68
N LYS A 132 -4.81 -6.67 2.74
CA LYS A 132 -5.35 -7.64 3.71
C LYS A 132 -6.47 -8.51 3.13
N VAL A 133 -7.44 -7.89 2.43
CA VAL A 133 -8.68 -8.55 2.03
C VAL A 133 -8.61 -9.10 0.60
N HIS A 134 -7.86 -8.41 -0.27
CA HIS A 134 -7.80 -8.75 -1.69
C HIS A 134 -6.42 -9.23 -2.15
N HIS A 135 -5.44 -9.30 -1.24
CA HIS A 135 -4.03 -9.63 -1.56
C HIS A 135 -3.47 -8.76 -2.70
N PHE A 136 -4.02 -7.55 -2.86
CA PHE A 136 -3.69 -6.67 -3.96
C PHE A 136 -2.76 -5.57 -3.47
N CYS A 137 -1.50 -5.64 -3.87
CA CYS A 137 -0.49 -4.66 -3.45
C CYS A 137 -0.36 -3.47 -4.41
N GLN A 138 -1.33 -3.25 -5.31
CA GLN A 138 -1.33 -2.24 -6.37
C GLN A 138 -0.27 -2.46 -7.46
N GLY A 139 -0.46 -1.88 -8.64
CA GLY A 139 0.43 -2.11 -9.80
C GLY A 139 1.79 -1.41 -9.71
N LEU A 140 2.77 -1.90 -10.45
CA LEU A 140 4.08 -1.28 -10.62
C LEU A 140 3.97 0.20 -11.05
N GLY A 141 4.77 1.06 -10.42
CA GLY A 141 4.72 2.50 -10.65
C GLY A 141 3.51 3.21 -10.03
N SER A 142 2.62 2.49 -9.34
CA SER A 142 1.61 3.13 -8.49
C SER A 142 2.32 3.72 -7.26
N PRO A 143 2.06 4.99 -6.89
CA PRO A 143 2.73 5.63 -5.76
C PRO A 143 2.40 4.94 -4.42
N PHE A 144 1.31 4.17 -4.36
CA PHE A 144 0.90 3.43 -3.17
C PHE A 144 1.16 1.92 -3.29
N ARG A 145 2.08 1.48 -4.18
CA ARG A 145 2.41 0.05 -4.32
C ARG A 145 3.08 -0.48 -3.05
N LEU A 146 2.46 -1.51 -2.49
CA LEU A 146 2.93 -2.28 -1.34
C LEU A 146 3.88 -3.40 -1.79
N ALA A 147 5.03 -3.04 -2.35
CA ALA A 147 5.98 -3.99 -2.93
C ALA A 147 6.46 -5.03 -1.87
N PRO A 148 6.26 -6.34 -2.09
CA PRO A 148 6.57 -7.37 -1.10
C PRO A 148 8.03 -7.35 -0.61
N GLU A 149 8.98 -7.18 -1.54
CA GLU A 149 10.42 -7.12 -1.22
C GLU A 149 10.76 -5.93 -0.32
N LEU A 150 10.17 -4.76 -0.60
CA LEU A 150 10.37 -3.55 0.18
C LEU A 150 9.74 -3.66 1.58
N ILE A 151 8.57 -4.30 1.67
CA ILE A 151 7.91 -4.58 2.96
C ILE A 151 8.80 -5.46 3.82
N ALA A 152 9.33 -6.56 3.25
CA ALA A 152 10.24 -7.45 3.97
C ALA A 152 11.46 -6.66 4.46
N GLU A 153 12.09 -5.86 3.60
CA GLU A 153 13.26 -5.07 3.98
C GLU A 153 12.97 -4.05 5.11
N LEU A 154 11.83 -3.37 5.07
CA LEU A 154 11.49 -2.34 6.05
C LEU A 154 10.98 -2.92 7.38
N LEU A 155 10.29 -4.06 7.36
CA LEU A 155 9.66 -4.65 8.55
C LEU A 155 10.52 -5.72 9.25
N GLU A 156 11.48 -6.36 8.57
CA GLU A 156 12.36 -7.37 9.17
C GLU A 156 13.59 -6.78 9.91
N LYS A 157 13.77 -5.45 9.93
CA LYS A 157 14.92 -4.76 10.54
C LYS A 157 14.64 -4.06 11.88
#